data_AF-A0A841FAT9-F1
#
_entry.id   AF-A0A841FAT9-F1
#
_cell.length_a   1.000
_cell.length_b   1.000
_cell.length_c   1.000
_cell.angle_alpha   90.00
_cell.angle_beta   90.00
_cell.angle_gamma   90.00
#
_symmetry.space_group_name_H-M   'P 1'
#
loop_
_entity.id
_entity.type
_entity.pdbx_description
1 polymer ?
#
loop_
_entity_poly.entity_id
_entity_poly.type
_entity_poly.pdbx_seq_one_letter_code
_entity_poly.pdbx_strand_id
1 'polypeptide(L)'
;MSLDWVPDACTLPTAERPARLAEFDGLFAAHLTATALDAPTRARITLSGDTGLPARVGELAARESSCCSFLTFTVTPTSTGADLDIEVPGAHSGVLAALVARAEAVIRP
;
A
#
# COMPACT_ATOMS: atom_id res chain seq x y z
N MET A 1 -2.49 3.02 -24.24
CA MET A 1 -1.38 2.99 -23.27
C MET A 1 -1.61 1.80 -22.35
N SER A 2 -0.67 0.86 -22.32
CA SER A 2 -0.85 -0.51 -21.83
C SER A 2 -0.41 -0.66 -20.37
N LEU A 3 -1.16 -1.44 -19.60
CA LEU A 3 -0.96 -1.74 -18.17
C LEU A 3 -0.05 -2.98 -17.98
N ASP A 4 1.20 -2.93 -18.45
CA ASP A 4 2.12 -4.10 -18.43
C ASP A 4 2.86 -4.31 -17.09
N TRP A 5 2.22 -3.96 -15.99
CA TRP A 5 2.85 -3.97 -14.67
C TRP A 5 2.34 -5.07 -13.72
N VAL A 6 1.21 -5.70 -14.04
CA VAL A 6 0.58 -6.65 -13.13
C VAL A 6 0.99 -8.07 -13.52
N PRO A 7 1.80 -8.78 -12.71
CA PRO A 7 2.03 -10.20 -12.94
C PRO A 7 0.71 -10.99 -12.82
N ASP A 8 0.57 -11.98 -13.71
CA ASP A 8 -0.60 -12.83 -13.99
C ASP A 8 -1.22 -13.53 -12.75
N ALA A 9 -0.55 -13.49 -11.60
CA ALA A 9 -0.99 -14.08 -10.34
C ALA A 9 -2.14 -13.33 -9.63
N CYS A 10 -2.59 -12.21 -10.17
CA CYS A 10 -3.66 -11.40 -9.58
C CYS A 10 -4.97 -11.67 -10.33
N THR A 11 -5.64 -12.77 -9.99
CA THR A 11 -6.93 -13.22 -10.56
C THR A 11 -8.15 -12.40 -10.13
N LEU A 12 -7.96 -11.14 -9.71
CA LEU A 12 -9.07 -10.23 -9.45
C LEU A 12 -9.43 -9.49 -10.76
N PRO A 13 -10.71 -9.50 -11.18
CA PRO A 13 -11.13 -8.77 -12.37
C PRO A 13 -10.84 -7.27 -12.21
N THR A 14 -10.21 -6.71 -13.25
CA THR A 14 -9.65 -5.35 -13.36
C THR A 14 -10.65 -4.21 -13.08
N ALA A 15 -11.93 -4.50 -12.86
CA ALA A 15 -12.99 -3.54 -12.59
C ALA A 15 -13.09 -3.10 -11.11
N GLU A 16 -12.61 -3.89 -10.14
CA GLU A 16 -12.67 -3.54 -8.71
C GLU A 16 -11.35 -2.93 -8.16
N ARG A 17 -10.25 -3.06 -8.90
CA ARG A 17 -8.94 -2.45 -8.58
C ARG A 17 -8.95 -0.92 -8.40
N PRO A 18 -9.70 -0.11 -9.18
CA PRO A 18 -9.63 1.34 -9.08
C PRO A 18 -10.22 1.89 -7.78
N ALA A 19 -11.24 1.24 -7.22
CA ALA A 19 -11.94 1.72 -6.04
C ALA A 19 -11.14 1.51 -4.74
N ARG A 20 -10.41 0.38 -4.63
CA ARG A 20 -9.61 0.06 -3.44
C ARG A 20 -8.27 0.79 -3.41
N LEU A 21 -7.71 1.02 -4.60
CA LEU A 21 -6.61 1.98 -4.77
C LEU A 21 -7.05 3.40 -4.42
N ALA A 22 -8.29 3.81 -4.74
CA ALA A 22 -8.80 5.13 -4.38
C ALA A 22 -9.02 5.30 -2.86
N GLU A 23 -9.41 4.25 -2.13
CA GLU A 23 -9.50 4.29 -0.66
C GLU A 23 -8.12 4.42 -0.03
N PHE A 24 -7.13 3.67 -0.53
CA PHE A 24 -5.73 3.85 -0.14
C PHE A 24 -5.19 5.23 -0.54
N ASP A 25 -5.45 5.70 -1.76
CA ASP A 25 -5.04 7.01 -2.25
C ASP A 25 -5.66 8.12 -1.41
N GLY A 26 -6.91 7.99 -0.96
CA GLY A 26 -7.57 8.93 -0.05
C GLY A 26 -6.96 8.92 1.35
N LEU A 27 -6.67 7.73 1.89
CA LEU A 27 -6.02 7.56 3.18
C LEU A 27 -4.58 8.11 3.14
N PHE A 28 -3.87 7.84 2.05
CA PHE A 28 -2.55 8.38 1.78
C PHE A 28 -2.59 9.90 1.59
N ALA A 29 -3.49 10.43 0.76
CA ALA A 29 -3.61 11.88 0.58
C ALA A 29 -3.91 12.63 1.88
N ALA A 30 -4.64 12.01 2.81
CA ALA A 30 -5.01 12.63 4.08
C ALA A 30 -3.96 12.45 5.20
N HIS A 31 -3.25 11.31 5.22
CA HIS A 31 -2.46 10.89 6.37
C HIS A 31 -1.01 10.50 6.05
N LEU A 32 -0.61 10.48 4.78
CA LEU A 32 0.73 10.07 4.39
C LEU A 32 1.75 11.16 4.70
N THR A 33 2.73 10.81 5.52
CA THR A 33 3.79 11.72 5.93
C THR A 33 5.11 11.38 5.26
N ALA A 34 5.40 10.08 5.08
CA ALA A 34 6.61 9.63 4.42
C ALA A 34 6.44 8.25 3.78
N THR A 35 7.24 8.00 2.75
CA THR A 35 7.44 6.69 2.13
C THR A 35 8.92 6.39 2.06
N ALA A 36 9.29 5.16 2.36
CA ALA A 36 10.65 4.65 2.22
C ALA A 36 10.63 3.29 1.53
N LEU A 37 11.42 3.12 0.46
CA LEU A 37 11.66 1.82 -0.14
C LEU A 37 12.95 1.24 0.45
N ASP A 38 12.82 0.43 1.50
CA ASP A 38 13.97 -0.18 2.19
C ASP A 38 14.66 -1.24 1.31
N ALA A 39 13.89 -1.95 0.48
CA ALA A 39 14.37 -2.96 -0.45
C ALA A 39 13.44 -3.06 -1.67
N PRO A 40 13.87 -3.65 -2.80
CA PRO A 40 12.99 -3.88 -3.96
C PRO A 40 11.74 -4.73 -3.63
N THR A 41 11.74 -5.44 -2.50
CA THR A 41 10.64 -6.26 -2.01
C THR A 41 10.05 -5.76 -0.70
N ARG A 42 10.52 -4.62 -0.17
CA ARG A 42 10.09 -4.09 1.13
C ARG A 42 9.98 -2.58 1.10
N ALA A 43 8.79 -2.06 1.41
CA ALA A 43 8.55 -0.64 1.56
C ALA A 43 7.94 -0.36 2.93
N ARG A 44 8.24 0.82 3.47
CA ARG A 44 7.59 1.38 4.65
C ARG A 44 6.83 2.64 4.24
N ILE A 45 5.60 2.72 4.72
CA ILE A 45 4.72 3.87 4.56
C ILE A 45 4.40 4.39 5.96
N THR A 46 4.79 5.63 6.24
CA THR A 46 4.52 6.27 7.54
C THR A 46 3.30 7.16 7.42
N LEU A 47 2.28 6.83 8.22
CA LEU A 47 1.01 7.53 8.27
C LEU A 47 0.89 8.26 9.62
N SER A 48 0.47 9.52 9.59
CA SER A 48 0.17 10.31 10.78
C SER A 48 -1.32 10.63 10.86
N GLY A 49 -1.91 10.45 12.05
CA GLY A 49 -3.34 10.63 12.24
C GLY A 49 -3.82 10.20 13.62
N ASP A 50 -5.15 10.12 13.78
CA ASP A 50 -5.78 9.83 15.06
C ASP A 50 -5.49 8.41 15.57
N THR A 51 -5.79 8.16 16.85
CA THR A 51 -5.60 6.85 17.50
C THR A 51 -6.38 5.70 16.84
N GLY A 52 -7.39 6.00 16.03
CA GLY A 52 -8.13 5.01 15.24
C GLY A 52 -7.49 4.64 13.88
N LEU A 53 -6.46 5.37 13.45
CA LEU A 53 -5.78 5.15 12.17
C LEU A 53 -5.17 3.73 12.05
N PRO A 54 -4.44 3.19 13.05
CA PRO A 54 -3.81 1.87 12.91
C PRO A 54 -4.83 0.75 12.67
N ALA A 55 -5.99 0.83 13.35
CA ALA A 55 -7.07 -0.15 13.19
C ALA A 55 -7.69 -0.08 11.79
N ARG A 56 -7.91 1.14 11.25
CA ARG A 56 -8.41 1.34 9.89
C ARG A 56 -7.44 0.83 8.83
N VAL A 57 -6.15 1.12 9.00
CA VAL A 57 -5.08 0.65 8.12
C VAL A 57 -4.98 -0.87 8.17
N GLY A 58 -5.10 -1.48 9.35
CA GLY A 58 -5.12 -2.93 9.53
C GLY A 58 -6.31 -3.63 8.85
N GLU A 59 -7.53 -3.10 9.01
CA GLU A 59 -8.73 -3.60 8.33
C GLU A 59 -8.59 -3.55 6.80
N LEU A 60 -8.04 -2.44 6.28
CA LEU A 60 -7.82 -2.26 4.86
C LEU A 60 -6.74 -3.22 4.33
N ALA A 61 -5.64 -3.37 5.07
CA ALA A 61 -4.57 -4.30 4.76
C ALA A 61 -5.04 -5.78 4.77
N ALA A 62 -5.91 -6.15 5.72
CA ALA A 62 -6.49 -7.49 5.79
C ALA A 62 -7.42 -7.80 4.60
N ARG A 63 -8.16 -6.79 4.12
CA ARG A 63 -9.01 -6.94 2.92
C ARG A 63 -8.17 -7.07 1.65
N GLU A 64 -7.06 -6.35 1.56
CA GLU A 64 -6.14 -6.44 0.43
C GLU A 64 -5.35 -7.74 0.40
N SER A 65 -4.85 -8.23 1.55
CA SER A 65 -4.17 -9.53 1.62
C SER A 65 -5.10 -10.69 1.25
N SER A 66 -6.42 -10.56 1.47
CA SER A 66 -7.40 -11.54 0.98
C SER A 66 -7.52 -11.57 -0.55
N CYS A 67 -7.18 -10.48 -1.24
CA CYS A 67 -7.29 -10.35 -2.71
C CYS A 67 -5.94 -10.52 -3.42
N CYS A 68 -4.87 -10.20 -2.73
CA CYS A 68 -3.49 -10.33 -3.16
C CYS A 68 -2.69 -11.00 -2.04
N SER A 69 -2.85 -12.32 -1.87
CA SER A 69 -2.24 -13.06 -0.75
C SER A 69 -0.70 -13.09 -0.76
N PHE A 70 -0.09 -12.57 -1.82
CA PHE A 70 1.35 -12.38 -1.94
C PHE A 70 1.84 -11.09 -1.25
N LEU A 71 0.95 -10.15 -0.90
CA LEU A 71 1.30 -8.96 -0.12
C LEU A 71 1.21 -9.27 1.37
N THR A 72 2.33 -9.10 2.05
CA THR A 72 2.37 -9.11 3.52
C THR A 72 2.34 -7.68 4.00
N PHE A 73 1.34 -7.36 4.81
CA PHE A 73 1.20 -6.05 5.43
C PHE A 73 1.44 -6.18 6.93
N THR A 74 2.31 -5.34 7.47
CA THR A 74 2.60 -5.24 8.90
C THR A 74 2.29 -3.83 9.36
N VAL A 75 1.26 -3.67 10.19
CA VAL A 75 0.88 -2.38 10.76
C VAL A 75 1.50 -2.25 12.15
N THR A 76 2.34 -1.25 12.33
CA THR A 76 2.96 -0.90 13.60
C THR A 76 2.37 0.41 14.09
N PRO A 77 1.52 0.42 15.14
CA PRO A 77 1.01 1.67 15.70
C PRO A 77 2.15 2.50 16.29
N THR A 78 2.15 3.80 16.05
CA THR A 78 3.11 4.75 16.60
C THR A 78 2.40 5.77 17.50
N SER A 79 3.17 6.59 18.22
CA SER A 79 2.62 7.64 19.08
C SER A 79 1.84 8.72 18.33
N THR A 80 2.07 8.85 17.02
CA THR A 80 1.48 9.89 16.16
C THR A 80 0.72 9.33 14.95
N GLY A 81 0.48 8.01 14.91
CA GLY A 81 -0.21 7.36 13.81
C GLY A 81 0.16 5.88 13.67
N ALA A 82 0.61 5.47 12.49
CA ALA A 82 0.98 4.09 12.20
C ALA A 82 2.03 4.00 11.09
N ASP A 83 2.96 3.07 11.23
CA ASP A 83 3.84 2.63 10.16
C ASP A 83 3.25 1.37 9.51
N LEU A 84 3.16 1.38 8.19
CA LEU A 84 2.73 0.26 7.37
C LEU A 84 3.93 -0.26 6.59
N ASP A 85 4.47 -1.39 7.03
CA ASP A 85 5.50 -2.14 6.30
C ASP A 85 4.79 -3.09 5.32
N ILE A 86 5.19 -3.04 4.05
CA ILE A 86 4.66 -3.84 2.95
C ILE A 86 5.79 -4.68 2.38
N GLU A 87 5.57 -5.99 2.35
CA GLU A 87 6.53 -6.98 1.83
C GLU A 87 5.90 -7.81 0.72
N VAL A 88 6.68 -8.06 -0.34
CA VAL A 88 6.27 -8.88 -1.49
C VAL A 88 7.34 -9.90 -1.87
N PRO A 89 6.98 -11.07 -2.43
CA PRO A 89 7.93 -11.96 -3.05
C PRO A 89 8.67 -11.26 -4.20
N GLY A 90 9.93 -11.63 -4.45
CA GLY A 90 10.78 -11.01 -5.49
C GLY A 90 10.14 -10.92 -6.88
N ALA A 91 9.31 -11.90 -7.25
CA ALA A 91 8.55 -11.90 -8.51
C ALA A 91 7.54 -10.74 -8.63
N HIS A 92 7.14 -10.14 -7.51
CA HIS A 92 6.19 -9.03 -7.40
C HIS A 92 6.87 -7.72 -6.93
N SER A 93 8.21 -7.69 -6.90
CA SER A 93 9.01 -6.48 -6.62
C SER A 93 8.73 -5.32 -7.56
N GLY A 94 8.27 -5.66 -8.77
CA GLY A 94 7.47 -4.79 -9.61
C GLY A 94 6.38 -4.19 -8.74
N VAL A 95 5.19 -4.79 -8.64
CA VAL A 95 4.00 -4.28 -7.93
C VAL A 95 4.25 -3.28 -6.79
N LEU A 96 5.15 -3.61 -5.86
CA LEU A 96 5.57 -2.73 -4.77
C LEU A 96 6.15 -1.36 -5.22
N ALA A 97 7.08 -1.34 -6.18
CA ALA A 97 7.73 -0.10 -6.61
C ALA A 97 6.77 0.91 -7.26
N ALA A 98 5.74 0.46 -7.99
CA ALA A 98 4.70 1.37 -8.51
C ALA A 98 3.73 1.83 -7.41
N LEU A 99 3.47 1.00 -6.40
CA LEU A 99 2.70 1.45 -5.24
C LEU A 99 3.44 2.58 -4.52
N VAL A 100 4.75 2.42 -4.29
CA VAL A 100 5.60 3.47 -3.70
C VAL A 100 5.64 4.70 -4.58
N ALA A 101 5.89 4.56 -5.89
CA ALA A 101 5.92 5.71 -6.80
C ALA A 101 4.59 6.49 -6.83
N ARG A 102 3.45 5.80 -6.71
CA ARG A 102 2.14 6.45 -6.57
C ARG A 102 2.01 7.21 -5.25
N ALA A 103 2.39 6.59 -4.14
CA ALA A 103 2.34 7.24 -2.82
C ALA A 103 3.28 8.46 -2.76
N GLU A 104 4.46 8.38 -3.35
CA GLU A 104 5.39 9.51 -3.48
C GLU A 104 4.81 10.66 -4.32
N ALA A 105 4.07 10.35 -5.39
CA ALA A 105 3.39 11.34 -6.21
C ALA A 105 2.25 12.06 -5.45
N VAL A 106 1.75 11.50 -4.35
CA VAL A 106 0.77 12.14 -3.46
C VAL A 106 1.46 13.04 -2.43
N ILE A 107 2.66 12.66 -1.94
CA ILE A 107 3.43 13.46 -0.98
C ILE A 107 4.02 14.72 -1.62
N ARG A 108 4.48 14.64 -2.88
CA ARG A 108 4.98 15.81 -3.61
C ARG A 108 3.83 16.50 -4.38
N PRO A 109 3.39 17.70 -3.96
CA PRO A 109 2.47 18.51 -4.76
C PRO A 109 3.12 19.01 -6.07
#